data_AF-A0A3D4BKX1-F1
#
_entry.id   AF-A0A3D4BKX1-F1
#
_cell.length_a   1.000
_cell.length_b   1.000
_cell.length_c   1.000
_cell.angle_alpha   90.00
_cell.angle_beta   90.00
_cell.angle_gamma   90.00
#
_symmetry.space_group_name_H-M   'P 1'
#
loop_
_entity.id
_entity.type
_entity.pdbx_description
1 polymer ?
#
loop_
_entity_poly.entity_id
_entity_poly.type
_entity_poly.pdbx_seq_one_letter_code
_entity_poly.pdbx_strand_id
1 'polypeptide(L)'
;MKTNDYGLHLIEDLVSTQYGDYGGYIQIDGHSGADFFSLCQDHGIDMDKYFLIGLGAGESTINGVGNRQQIHFRALLLETAIYGDSFDQIQKYLQTHNGKVKAKQVFFEVKYKSLSKYIKRFDFMVTTKLAKFIDNIEIEDEI
;
A
#
# COMPACT_ATOMS: atom_id res chain seq x y z
N MET A 1 0.11 10.77 -12.87
CA MET A 1 0.65 10.95 -11.51
C MET A 1 1.99 10.23 -11.44
N LYS A 2 3.04 10.82 -10.85
CA LYS A 2 4.39 10.21 -10.81
C LYS A 2 4.54 9.38 -9.53
N THR A 3 4.82 8.09 -9.65
CA THR A 3 5.02 7.18 -8.50
C THR A 3 6.23 7.53 -7.63
N ASN A 4 7.16 8.33 -8.15
CA ASN A 4 8.34 8.81 -7.43
C ASN A 4 8.01 9.69 -6.21
N ASP A 5 6.81 10.26 -6.16
CA ASP A 5 6.37 11.13 -5.05
C ASP A 5 6.01 10.34 -3.77
N TYR A 6 5.99 9.00 -3.83
CA TYR A 6 5.49 8.12 -2.76
C TYR A 6 6.56 7.40 -1.93
N GLY A 7 7.86 7.66 -2.17
CA GLY A 7 8.92 7.03 -1.39
C GLY A 7 8.93 5.49 -1.47
N LEU A 8 8.62 4.92 -2.64
CA LEU A 8 8.34 3.48 -2.81
C LEU A 8 9.47 2.54 -2.37
N HIS A 9 10.72 3.00 -2.36
CA HIS A 9 11.87 2.26 -1.83
C HIS A 9 11.69 1.85 -0.35
N LEU A 10 10.85 2.55 0.42
CA LEU A 10 10.56 2.23 1.82
C LEU A 10 9.77 0.92 2.00
N ILE A 11 9.14 0.41 0.94
CA ILE A 11 8.25 -0.75 1.00
C ILE A 11 8.64 -1.87 0.03
N GLU A 12 9.74 -1.73 -0.71
CA GLU A 12 10.13 -2.66 -1.77
C GLU A 12 10.34 -4.09 -1.22
N ASP A 13 11.01 -4.23 -0.08
CA ASP A 13 11.25 -5.51 0.58
C ASP A 13 10.00 -6.09 1.26
N LEU A 14 8.93 -5.30 1.38
CA LEU A 14 7.69 -5.77 1.99
C LEU A 14 6.83 -6.49 0.94
N VAL A 15 6.94 -6.18 -0.35
CA VAL A 15 6.08 -6.76 -1.40
C VAL A 15 6.77 -7.98 -2.03
N SER A 16 6.22 -9.17 -1.80
CA SER A 16 6.76 -10.39 -2.41
C SER A 16 5.71 -11.48 -2.58
N THR A 17 5.99 -12.40 -3.51
CA THR A 17 5.32 -13.70 -3.63
C THR A 17 6.40 -14.79 -3.59
N GLN A 18 5.99 -16.05 -3.46
CA GLN A 18 6.94 -17.17 -3.32
C GLN A 18 7.98 -17.23 -4.44
N TYR A 19 7.59 -16.91 -5.68
CA TYR A 19 8.46 -17.00 -6.85
C TYR A 19 8.82 -15.64 -7.47
N GLY A 20 7.96 -14.62 -7.31
CA GLY A 20 8.25 -13.25 -7.74
C GLY A 20 8.51 -13.14 -9.24
N ASP A 21 7.61 -13.67 -10.06
CA ASP A 21 7.77 -13.71 -11.52
C ASP A 21 7.60 -12.33 -12.17
N TYR A 22 6.76 -11.49 -11.57
CA TYR A 22 6.43 -10.15 -12.02
C TYR A 22 6.60 -9.14 -10.88
N GLY A 23 7.03 -7.92 -11.22
CA GLY A 23 7.13 -6.78 -10.30
C GLY A 23 6.73 -5.49 -10.99
N GLY A 24 6.21 -4.52 -10.25
CA GLY A 24 5.76 -3.27 -10.85
C GLY A 24 5.01 -2.36 -9.90
N TYR A 25 4.12 -1.56 -10.47
CA TYR A 25 3.43 -0.48 -9.78
C TYR A 25 1.93 -0.72 -9.75
N ILE A 26 1.31 -0.17 -8.70
CA ILE A 26 -0.13 -0.11 -8.53
C ILE A 26 -0.52 1.31 -8.13
N GLN A 27 -1.65 1.79 -8.65
CA GLN A 27 -2.32 2.99 -8.18
C GLN A 27 -3.74 2.64 -7.75
N ILE A 28 -4.22 3.29 -6.70
CA ILE A 28 -5.52 3.00 -6.10
C ILE A 28 -6.24 4.32 -5.79
N ASP A 29 -7.48 4.42 -6.26
CA ASP A 29 -8.38 5.50 -5.92
C ASP A 29 -9.38 5.04 -4.84
N GLY A 30 -9.50 5.83 -3.78
CA GLY A 30 -10.60 5.75 -2.83
C GLY A 30 -11.86 6.50 -3.31
N HIS A 31 -12.89 6.54 -2.48
CA HIS A 31 -14.10 7.34 -2.70
C HIS A 31 -13.97 8.76 -2.15
N SER A 32 -13.26 8.94 -1.05
CA SER A 32 -13.18 10.20 -0.28
C SER A 32 -11.77 10.54 0.21
N GLY A 33 -10.76 9.73 -0.10
CA GLY A 33 -9.37 9.94 0.31
C GLY A 33 -9.07 9.51 1.76
N ALA A 34 -10.11 9.32 2.58
CA ALA A 34 -10.02 8.78 3.94
C ALA A 34 -10.32 7.28 4.01
N ASP A 35 -10.63 6.64 2.88
CA ASP A 35 -11.21 5.28 2.84
C ASP A 35 -10.29 4.22 3.45
N PHE A 36 -8.96 4.39 3.34
CA PHE A 36 -8.01 3.48 3.98
C PHE A 36 -7.83 3.72 5.49
N PHE A 37 -8.09 4.93 5.98
CA PHE A 37 -8.20 5.19 7.42
C PHE A 37 -9.45 4.49 7.96
N SER A 38 -10.59 4.62 7.26
CA SER A 38 -11.83 3.91 7.59
C SER A 38 -11.65 2.39 7.53
N LEU A 39 -10.93 1.87 6.52
CA LEU A 39 -10.60 0.45 6.43
C LEU A 39 -9.86 -0.03 7.69
N CYS A 40 -8.85 0.72 8.14
CA CYS A 40 -8.09 0.37 9.34
C CYS A 40 -8.99 0.40 10.59
N GLN A 41 -9.80 1.45 10.73
CA GLN A 41 -10.74 1.61 11.86
C GLN A 41 -11.77 0.48 11.93
N ASP A 42 -12.39 0.14 10.79
CA ASP A 42 -13.39 -0.93 10.68
C ASP A 42 -12.82 -2.32 11.01
N HIS A 43 -11.49 -2.48 10.97
CA HIS A 43 -10.78 -3.71 11.31
C HIS A 43 -9.99 -3.61 12.64
N GLY A 44 -10.39 -2.67 13.51
CA GLY A 44 -9.95 -2.62 14.91
C GLY A 44 -8.67 -1.84 15.18
N ILE A 45 -8.18 -1.07 14.21
CA ILE A 45 -7.03 -0.16 14.43
C ILE A 45 -7.55 1.15 15.02
N ASP A 46 -6.99 1.53 16.16
CA ASP A 46 -7.29 2.79 16.85
C ASP A 46 -6.63 3.98 16.14
N MET A 47 -7.36 4.59 15.20
CA MET A 47 -6.85 5.69 14.37
C MET A 47 -6.67 7.01 15.15
N ASP A 48 -7.13 7.11 16.40
CA ASP A 48 -6.81 8.25 17.27
C ASP A 48 -5.36 8.12 17.79
N LYS A 49 -4.87 6.88 17.97
CA LYS A 49 -3.49 6.58 18.39
C LYS A 49 -2.51 6.41 17.23
N TYR A 50 -3.01 6.16 16.03
CA TYR A 50 -2.21 5.75 14.89
C TYR A 50 -2.52 6.53 13.63
N PHE A 51 -1.47 6.98 12.94
CA PHE A 51 -1.56 7.61 11.62
C PHE A 51 -1.10 6.62 10.53
N LEU A 52 -1.92 6.42 9.49
CA LEU A 52 -1.61 5.51 8.39
C LEU A 52 -0.64 6.16 7.39
N ILE A 53 0.47 5.48 7.08
CA ILE A 53 1.47 5.94 6.10
C ILE A 53 1.70 4.97 4.94
N GLY A 54 1.16 3.76 5.02
CA GLY A 54 1.27 2.77 3.97
C GLY A 54 0.32 1.61 4.17
N LEU A 55 -0.16 1.06 3.07
CA LEU A 55 -1.06 -0.08 3.05
C LEU A 55 -0.55 -1.09 2.03
N GLY A 56 -0.52 -2.36 2.42
CA GLY A 56 -0.25 -3.48 1.51
C GLY A 56 -1.36 -4.49 1.58
N ALA A 57 -1.60 -5.19 0.48
CA ALA A 57 -2.54 -6.29 0.40
C ALA A 57 -1.88 -7.50 -0.27
N GLY A 58 -2.22 -8.71 0.17
CA GLY A 58 -1.66 -9.92 -0.38
C GLY A 58 -2.53 -11.14 -0.06
N GLU A 59 -2.42 -12.15 -0.92
CA GLU A 59 -3.01 -13.45 -0.71
C GLU A 59 -2.00 -14.52 -1.09
N SER A 60 -1.86 -15.54 -0.26
CA SER A 60 -0.98 -16.69 -0.50
C SER A 60 -1.77 -17.98 -0.27
N THR A 61 -2.33 -18.51 -1.36
CA THR A 61 -2.97 -19.82 -1.36
C THR A 61 -2.49 -20.64 -2.56
N ILE A 62 -2.38 -21.95 -2.35
CA ILE A 62 -2.04 -22.90 -3.42
C ILE A 62 -3.18 -23.07 -4.45
N ASN A 63 -4.40 -22.66 -4.10
CA ASN A 63 -5.58 -22.84 -4.94
C ASN A 63 -5.82 -21.64 -5.88
N GLY A 64 -5.03 -20.56 -5.74
CA GLY A 64 -5.19 -19.32 -6.48
C GLY A 64 -5.94 -18.23 -5.69
N VAL A 65 -5.82 -17.00 -6.19
CA VAL A 65 -6.41 -15.78 -5.59
C VAL A 65 -7.94 -15.88 -5.55
N GLY A 66 -8.56 -15.40 -4.47
CA GLY A 66 -10.02 -15.33 -4.30
C GLY A 66 -10.65 -16.51 -3.57
N ASN A 67 -9.96 -17.66 -3.48
CA ASN A 67 -10.55 -18.87 -2.88
C ASN A 67 -10.85 -18.74 -1.39
N ARG A 68 -10.05 -17.96 -0.64
CA ARG A 68 -10.34 -17.69 0.78
C ARG A 68 -11.49 -16.69 0.99
N GLN A 69 -12.02 -16.10 -0.09
CA GLN A 69 -13.01 -15.02 -0.05
C GLN A 69 -12.58 -13.78 0.76
N GLN A 70 -11.29 -13.71 1.11
CA GLN A 70 -10.66 -12.65 1.87
C GLN A 70 -9.22 -12.44 1.40
N ILE A 71 -8.73 -11.23 1.61
CA ILE A 71 -7.38 -10.80 1.32
C ILE A 71 -6.73 -10.32 2.63
N HIS A 72 -5.44 -10.60 2.80
CA HIS A 72 -4.69 -10.11 3.95
C HIS A 72 -4.20 -8.69 3.67
N PHE A 73 -4.46 -7.79 4.59
CA PHE A 73 -3.92 -6.45 4.59
C PHE A 73 -2.82 -6.31 5.64
N ARG A 74 -1.89 -5.40 5.35
CA ARG A 74 -0.95 -4.83 6.30
C ARG A 74 -1.05 -3.32 6.28
N ALA A 75 -1.14 -2.71 7.44
CA ALA A 75 -1.02 -1.27 7.62
C ALA A 75 0.36 -0.94 8.22
N LEU A 76 0.98 0.13 7.72
CA LEU A 76 2.14 0.78 8.31
C LEU A 76 1.66 2.05 9.02
N LEU A 77 1.88 2.09 10.33
CA LEU A 77 1.30 3.08 11.23
C LEU A 77 2.38 3.84 12.00
N LEU A 78 2.16 5.12 12.24
CA LEU A 78 2.94 5.97 13.14
C LEU A 78 2.14 6.26 14.41
N GLU A 79 2.79 6.25 15.58
CA GLU A 79 2.13 6.64 16.84
C GLU A 79 1.90 8.16 16.90
N THR A 80 0.65 8.58 16.98
CA THR A 80 0.27 10.00 16.93
C THR A 80 0.83 10.79 18.11
N ALA A 81 0.95 10.16 19.28
CA ALA A 81 1.56 10.76 20.47
C ALA A 81 3.04 11.13 20.31
N ILE A 82 3.75 10.49 19.36
CA ILE A 82 5.18 10.74 19.10
C ILE A 82 5.35 11.67 17.90
N TYR A 83 4.62 11.40 16.81
CA TYR A 83 4.86 12.01 15.50
C TYR A 83 3.87 13.13 15.14
N GLY A 84 2.74 13.23 15.84
CA GLY A 84 1.63 14.12 15.52
C GLY A 84 0.43 13.38 14.94
N ASP A 85 -0.74 14.01 14.98
CA ASP A 85 -2.04 13.45 14.59
C ASP A 85 -2.50 13.83 13.18
N SER A 86 -1.71 14.66 12.49
CA SER A 86 -2.04 15.23 11.18
C SER A 86 -0.82 15.27 10.28
N PHE A 87 -1.09 15.33 8.97
CA PHE A 87 -0.04 15.39 7.95
C PHE A 87 0.97 16.51 8.22
N ASP A 88 0.49 17.72 8.52
CA ASP A 88 1.35 18.89 8.75
C ASP A 88 2.25 18.72 9.98
N GLN A 89 1.72 18.15 11.06
CA GLN A 89 2.51 17.88 12.28
C GLN A 89 3.58 16.82 12.01
N ILE A 90 3.21 15.73 11.33
CA ILE A 90 4.13 14.65 10.98
C ILE A 90 5.22 15.17 10.03
N GLN A 91 4.85 15.95 9.01
CA GLN A 91 5.79 16.56 8.09
C GLN A 91 6.80 17.46 8.83
N LYS A 92 6.31 18.30 9.75
CA LYS A 92 7.16 19.15 10.59
C LYS A 92 8.08 18.33 11.50
N TYR A 93 7.59 17.25 12.09
CA TYR A 93 8.41 16.32 12.87
C TYR A 93 9.54 15.74 12.00
N LEU A 94 9.21 15.22 10.81
CA LEU A 94 10.16 14.62 9.89
C LEU A 94 11.25 15.61 9.46
N GLN A 95 10.89 16.84 9.15
CA GLN A 95 11.83 17.90 8.78
C GLN A 95 12.80 18.27 9.92
N THR A 96 12.33 18.18 11.18
CA THR A 96 13.13 18.53 12.36
C THR A 96 13.95 17.36 12.92
N HIS A 97 13.60 16.12 12.59
CA HIS A 97 14.21 14.89 13.14
C HIS A 97 14.84 13.99 12.05
N ASN A 98 15.37 14.61 10.98
CA ASN A 98 16.10 13.92 9.90
C ASN A 98 15.30 12.82 9.17
N GLY A 99 13.97 12.93 9.13
CA GLY A 99 13.09 12.05 8.38
C GLY A 99 13.00 10.60 8.89
N LYS A 100 13.54 10.29 10.08
CA LYS A 100 13.55 8.92 10.62
C LYS A 100 12.32 8.65 11.48
N VAL A 101 11.64 7.54 11.21
CA VAL A 101 10.47 7.08 11.98
C VAL A 101 10.57 5.60 12.30
N LYS A 102 9.83 5.17 13.33
CA LYS A 102 9.57 3.76 13.61
C LYS A 102 8.11 3.48 13.28
N ALA A 103 7.87 2.76 12.20
CA ALA A 103 6.52 2.36 11.81
C ALA A 103 6.15 1.03 12.49
N LYS A 104 4.91 0.94 12.95
CA LYS A 104 4.29 -0.31 13.42
C LYS A 104 3.57 -0.98 12.27
N GLN A 105 3.77 -2.29 12.13
CA GLN A 105 3.05 -3.10 11.15
C GLN A 105 1.89 -3.84 11.82
N VAL A 106 0.68 -3.70 11.29
CA VAL A 106 -0.52 -4.39 11.78
C VAL A 106 -1.17 -5.15 10.63
N PHE A 107 -1.50 -6.42 10.87
CA PHE A 107 -2.12 -7.29 9.88
C PHE A 107 -3.59 -7.52 10.21
N PHE A 108 -4.44 -7.57 9.18
CA PHE A 108 -5.86 -7.86 9.31
C PHE A 108 -6.40 -8.46 8.02
N GLU A 109 -7.60 -9.04 8.07
CA GLU A 109 -8.23 -9.70 6.93
C GLU A 109 -9.47 -8.94 6.48
N VAL A 110 -9.64 -8.82 5.16
CA VAL A 110 -10.77 -8.10 4.56
C VAL A 110 -11.45 -9.01 3.55
N LYS A 111 -12.76 -9.16 3.65
CA LYS A 111 -13.54 -9.94 2.67
C LYS A 111 -13.53 -9.23 1.31
N TYR A 112 -13.36 -9.97 0.22
CA TYR A 112 -13.38 -9.41 -1.14
C TYR A 112 -14.64 -8.58 -1.42
N LYS A 113 -15.80 -9.08 -1.00
CA LYS A 113 -17.10 -8.39 -1.15
C LYS A 113 -17.17 -7.03 -0.44
N SER A 114 -16.29 -6.77 0.53
CA SER A 114 -16.25 -5.53 1.30
C SER A 114 -15.22 -4.54 0.73
N LEU A 115 -14.35 -4.95 -0.19
CA LEU A 115 -13.30 -4.07 -0.74
C LEU A 115 -13.86 -2.87 -1.47
N SER A 116 -14.99 -3.02 -2.16
CA SER A 116 -15.64 -1.93 -2.90
C SER A 116 -16.08 -0.77 -2.00
N LYS A 117 -16.22 -1.00 -0.68
CA LYS A 117 -16.46 0.06 0.30
C LYS A 117 -15.28 1.03 0.39
N TYR A 118 -14.05 0.56 0.16
CA TYR A 118 -12.83 1.32 0.41
C TYR A 118 -12.04 1.64 -0.86
N ILE A 119 -12.10 0.76 -1.86
CA ILE A 119 -11.39 0.89 -3.13
C ILE A 119 -12.43 1.15 -4.21
N LYS A 120 -12.34 2.33 -4.83
CA LYS A 120 -13.20 2.73 -5.95
C LYS A 120 -12.65 2.20 -7.28
N ARG A 121 -11.35 2.37 -7.50
CA ARG A 121 -10.62 1.94 -8.71
C ARG A 121 -9.20 1.55 -8.34
N PHE A 122 -8.60 0.66 -9.10
CA PHE A 122 -7.18 0.41 -9.06
C PHE A 122 -6.69 0.11 -10.47
N ASP A 123 -5.41 0.40 -10.72
CA ASP A 123 -4.71 0.05 -11.94
C ASP A 123 -3.33 -0.46 -11.57
N PHE A 124 -2.84 -1.49 -12.25
CA PHE A 124 -1.52 -2.04 -12.02
C PHE A 124 -0.87 -2.47 -13.32
N MET A 125 0.45 -2.29 -13.37
CA MET A 125 1.27 -2.73 -14.48
C MET A 125 2.55 -3.33 -13.93
N VAL A 126 2.92 -4.49 -14.45
CA VAL A 126 4.07 -5.27 -14.00
C VAL A 126 4.92 -5.68 -15.17
N THR A 127 6.21 -5.86 -14.91
CA THR A 127 7.18 -6.39 -15.85
C THR A 127 7.76 -7.70 -15.32
N THR A 128 8.30 -8.52 -16.21
CA THR A 128 9.09 -9.69 -15.83
C THR A 128 10.52 -9.28 -15.50
N LYS A 129 11.29 -10.19 -14.92
CA LYS A 129 12.74 -10.01 -14.70
C LYS A 129 13.53 -9.72 -15.99
N LEU A 130 12.97 -9.95 -17.18
CA LEU A 130 13.61 -9.63 -18.46
C LEU A 130 13.73 -8.11 -18.66
N ALA A 131 12.77 -7.33 -18.16
CA ALA A 131 12.72 -5.89 -18.39
C ALA A 131 13.94 -5.14 -17.84
N LYS A 132 14.67 -5.72 -16.87
CA LYS A 132 15.93 -5.15 -16.36
C LYS A 132 17.05 -5.08 -17.41
N PHE A 133 16.90 -5.77 -18.54
CA PHE A 133 17.85 -5.78 -19.65
C PHE A 133 17.38 -4.95 -20.86
N ILE A 134 16.25 -4.24 -20.73
CA ILE A 134 15.70 -3.40 -21.79
C ILE A 134 16.07 -1.96 -21.48
N ASP A 135 16.89 -1.34 -22.32
CA ASP A 135 17.34 0.05 -22.12
C ASP A 135 16.31 1.07 -22.61
N ASN A 136 15.53 0.71 -23.63
CA ASN A 136 14.47 1.55 -24.20
C ASN A 136 13.32 0.66 -24.69
N ILE A 137 12.09 1.11 -24.46
CA ILE A 137 10.86 0.47 -24.90
C ILE A 137 10.01 1.49 -25.67
N GLU A 138 9.64 1.12 -26.89
CA GLU A 138 8.61 1.83 -27.67
C GLU A 138 7.30 1.05 -27.51
N ILE A 139 6.23 1.76 -27.14
CA ILE A 139 4.91 1.16 -26.89
C ILE A 139 3.99 1.62 -28.02
N GLU A 140 3.44 0.65 -28.75
CA GLU A 140 2.39 0.88 -29.74
C GLU A 140 1.04 0.48 -29.13
N ASP A 141 0.06 1.37 -29.21
CA ASP A 141 -1.29 1.10 -28.75
C ASP A 141 -2.09 0.44 -29.89
N GLU A 142 -2.58 -0.78 -29.67
CA GLU A 142 -3.61 -1.39 -30.53
C GLU A 142 -5.00 -1.16 -29.90
N ILE A 143 -5.94 -0.59 -30.67
CA ILE A 143 -7.33 -0.31 -30.25
C ILE A 143 -8.23 -1.52 -30.53
#